data_AF-A0A2S3U3D7-F1
#
_entry.id   AF-A0A2S3U3D7-F1
#
_cell.length_a   1.000
_cell.length_b   1.000
_cell.length_c   1.000
_cell.angle_alpha   90.00
_cell.angle_beta   90.00
_cell.angle_gamma   90.00
#
_symmetry.space_group_name_H-M   'P 1'
#
loop_
_entity.id
_entity.type
_entity.pdbx_description
1 polymer ?
#
loop_
_entity_poly.entity_id
_entity_poly.type
_entity_poly.pdbx_seq_one_letter_code
_entity_poly.pdbx_strand_id
1 'polypeptide(L)'
;MKKMKAVGFYAPLPIESQDSLQDVTLPVPVVSGHDLLVQVAAVSVNPVDVGVRHAKRRPLSAPKIIGWDAYGTVTAVGDQTSLFKVGDKVYYAGSFKRPAVTVNNSS
;
A
#
# COMPACT_ATOMS: atom_id res chain seq x y z
N MET A 1 19.01 4.27 0.01
CA MET A 1 17.68 4.00 0.61
C MET A 1 17.12 2.72 0.02
N LYS A 2 16.51 1.86 0.83
CA LYS A 2 15.85 0.64 0.36
C LYS A 2 14.60 1.00 -0.47
N LYS A 3 14.33 0.25 -1.54
CA LYS A 3 13.17 0.43 -2.41
C LYS A 3 12.22 -0.75 -2.29
N MET A 4 10.95 -0.55 -2.64
CA MET A 4 9.90 -1.56 -2.69
C MET A 4 9.15 -1.46 -4.02
N LYS A 5 8.60 -2.60 -4.47
CA LYS A 5 7.64 -2.64 -5.58
C LYS A 5 6.24 -2.36 -5.05
N ALA A 6 5.46 -1.63 -5.84
CA ALA A 6 4.04 -1.38 -5.59
C ALA A 6 3.29 -1.29 -6.92
N VAL A 7 1.96 -1.38 -6.87
CA VAL A 7 1.08 -1.12 -8.00
C VAL A 7 0.29 0.15 -7.71
N GLY A 8 0.26 1.08 -8.66
CA GLY A 8 -0.44 2.36 -8.49
C GLY A 8 -0.94 2.94 -9.80
N PHE A 9 -1.61 4.09 -9.72
CA PHE A 9 -2.09 4.82 -10.89
C PHE A 9 -1.80 6.31 -10.80
N TYR A 10 -1.63 6.95 -11.96
CA TYR A 10 -1.39 8.39 -12.08
C TYR A 10 -2.65 9.15 -12.50
N ALA A 11 -3.62 8.49 -13.14
CA ALA A 11 -4.87 9.10 -13.58
C ALA A 11 -6.02 8.08 -13.50
N PRO A 12 -7.28 8.52 -13.35
CA PRO A 12 -8.43 7.64 -13.33
C PRO A 12 -8.75 7.16 -14.76
N LEU A 13 -8.12 6.07 -15.19
CA LEU A 13 -8.32 5.45 -16.50
C LEU A 13 -9.25 4.22 -16.42
N PRO A 14 -9.94 3.86 -17.52
CA PRO A 14 -10.63 2.57 -17.63
C PRO A 14 -9.67 1.40 -17.37
N ILE A 15 -10.15 0.30 -16.77
CA ILE A 15 -9.29 -0.83 -16.37
C ILE A 15 -8.68 -1.56 -17.58
N GLU A 16 -9.29 -1.42 -18.75
CA GLU A 16 -8.82 -1.93 -20.03
C GLU A 16 -7.58 -1.18 -20.55
N SER A 17 -7.32 0.02 -20.03
CA SER A 17 -6.09 0.76 -20.35
C SER A 17 -4.90 0.11 -19.67
N GLN A 18 -3.81 -0.07 -20.43
CA GLN A 18 -2.53 -0.58 -19.91
C GLN A 18 -1.94 0.35 -18.82
N ASP A 19 -2.29 1.63 -18.84
CA ASP A 19 -1.81 2.62 -17.87
C ASP A 19 -2.72 2.76 -16.64
N SER A 20 -3.80 1.98 -16.57
CA SER A 20 -4.80 2.05 -15.48
C SER A 20 -4.25 1.63 -14.13
N LEU A 21 -3.27 0.72 -14.13
CA LEU A 21 -2.47 0.29 -13.00
C LEU A 21 -1.06 -0.02 -13.50
N GLN A 22 -0.05 0.52 -12.83
CA GLN A 22 1.34 0.43 -13.24
C GLN A 22 2.20 -0.10 -12.09
N ASP A 23 3.15 -0.97 -12.43
CA ASP A 23 4.23 -1.34 -11.54
C ASP A 23 5.14 -0.13 -11.31
N VAL A 24 5.33 0.23 -10.04
CA VAL A 24 6.18 1.34 -9.63
C VAL A 24 7.17 0.90 -8.57
N THR A 25 8.31 1.57 -8.53
CA THR A 25 9.30 1.38 -7.47
C THR A 25 9.37 2.62 -6.60
N LEU A 26 9.16 2.46 -5.30
CA LEU A 26 9.10 3.54 -4.31
C LEU A 26 10.13 3.31 -3.19
N PRO A 27 10.57 4.35 -2.48
CA PRO A 27 11.34 4.15 -1.25
C PRO A 27 10.48 3.41 -0.21
N VAL A 28 11.12 2.54 0.58
CA VAL A 28 10.47 1.93 1.73
C VAL A 28 10.16 3.03 2.76
N PRO A 29 8.91 3.15 3.26
CA PRO A 29 8.56 4.13 4.27
C PRO A 29 9.33 3.92 5.58
N VAL A 30 9.62 5.02 6.27
CA VAL A 30 10.10 4.99 7.66
C VAL A 30 8.88 5.00 8.58
N VAL A 31 8.83 4.11 9.55
CA VAL A 31 7.75 4.04 10.55
C VAL A 31 8.12 4.80 11.82
N SER A 32 7.13 5.42 12.44
CA SER A 32 7.23 6.14 13.71
C SER A 32 5.90 6.10 14.46
N GLY A 33 5.88 6.47 15.74
CA GLY A 33 4.69 6.48 16.56
C GLY A 33 4.09 5.08 16.71
N HIS A 34 2.81 4.94 16.39
CA HIS A 34 2.06 3.67 16.48
C HIS A 34 1.96 2.90 15.16
N ASP A 35 2.70 3.30 14.12
CA ASP A 35 2.63 2.65 12.80
C ASP A 35 3.39 1.32 12.75
N LEU A 36 2.90 0.40 11.91
CA LEU A 36 3.57 -0.85 11.56
C LEU A 36 4.05 -0.81 10.11
N LEU A 37 5.23 -1.36 9.84
CA LEU A 37 5.67 -1.67 8.49
C LEU A 37 5.42 -3.15 8.21
N VAL A 38 4.51 -3.45 7.30
CA VAL A 38 4.12 -4.83 6.99
C VAL A 38 4.68 -5.24 5.63
N GLN A 39 5.39 -6.37 5.60
CA GLN A 39 5.68 -7.10 4.37
C GLN A 39 4.43 -7.86 3.95
N VAL A 40 3.76 -7.35 2.92
CA VAL A 40 2.46 -7.85 2.48
C VAL A 40 2.65 -9.11 1.66
N ALA A 41 1.97 -10.18 2.05
CA ALA A 41 1.95 -11.46 1.35
C ALA A 41 0.72 -11.64 0.47
N ALA A 42 -0.41 -11.03 0.85
CA ALA A 42 -1.65 -11.09 0.09
C ALA A 42 -2.50 -9.83 0.29
N VAL A 43 -3.31 -9.50 -0.71
CA VAL A 43 -4.29 -8.42 -0.70
C VAL A 43 -5.62 -8.90 -1.29
N SER A 44 -6.70 -8.19 -1.00
CA SER A 44 -8.00 -8.38 -1.66
C SER A 44 -8.41 -7.11 -2.43
N VAL A 45 -9.35 -7.25 -3.36
CA VAL A 45 -9.94 -6.12 -4.10
C VAL A 45 -11.40 -5.98 -3.68
N ASN A 46 -11.78 -4.76 -3.28
CA ASN A 46 -13.11 -4.41 -2.84
C ASN A 46 -13.73 -3.29 -3.71
N PRO A 47 -15.04 -3.03 -3.62
CA PRO A 47 -15.68 -1.93 -4.35
C PRO A 47 -15.05 -0.54 -4.08
N VAL A 48 -14.45 -0.32 -2.90
CA VAL A 48 -13.74 0.93 -2.59
C VAL A 48 -12.49 1.14 -3.46
N ASP A 49 -11.79 0.07 -3.84
CA ASP A 49 -10.63 0.13 -4.75
C ASP A 49 -11.03 0.63 -6.12
N VAL A 50 -12.11 0.08 -6.64
CA VAL A 50 -12.72 0.49 -7.91
C VAL A 50 -13.20 1.94 -7.80
N GLY A 51 -13.97 2.27 -6.75
CA GLY A 51 -14.52 3.61 -6.55
C GLY A 51 -13.43 4.70 -6.44
N VAL A 52 -12.34 4.44 -5.71
CA VAL A 52 -11.24 5.39 -5.56
C VAL A 52 -10.43 5.54 -6.84
N ARG A 53 -10.25 4.47 -7.62
CA ARG A 53 -9.58 4.53 -8.93
C ARG A 53 -10.39 5.31 -9.95
N HIS A 54 -11.72 5.16 -9.97
CA HIS A 54 -12.61 5.87 -10.91
C HIS A 54 -12.93 7.32 -10.50
N ALA A 55 -12.65 7.71 -9.25
CA ALA A 55 -12.95 9.05 -8.77
C ALA A 55 -12.26 10.11 -9.64
N LYS A 56 -13.06 11.05 -10.19
CA LYS A 56 -12.56 12.13 -11.05
C LYS A 56 -11.46 12.90 -10.34
N ARG A 57 -10.26 12.85 -10.93
CA ARG A 57 -9.05 13.49 -10.43
C ARG A 57 -8.26 14.02 -11.61
N ARG A 58 -7.55 15.13 -11.39
CA ARG A 58 -6.47 15.54 -12.29
C ARG A 58 -5.37 14.47 -12.25
N PRO A 59 -4.59 14.32 -13.34
CA PRO A 59 -3.38 13.52 -13.31
C PRO A 59 -2.49 13.90 -12.12
N LEU A 60 -1.93 12.88 -11.48
CA LEU A 60 -1.08 12.99 -10.30
C LEU A 60 0.39 13.04 -10.73
N SER A 61 1.21 13.78 -10.00
CA SER A 61 2.67 13.78 -10.20
C SER A 61 3.36 12.56 -9.58
N ALA A 62 2.67 11.83 -8.70
CA ALA A 62 3.13 10.62 -8.04
C ALA A 62 2.03 9.55 -8.08
N PRO A 63 2.39 8.25 -8.11
CA PRO A 63 1.40 7.19 -8.21
C PRO A 63 0.60 7.10 -6.93
N LYS A 64 -0.73 6.96 -7.06
CA LYS A 64 -1.58 6.62 -5.94
C LYS A 64 -1.61 5.11 -5.76
N ILE A 65 -1.20 4.65 -4.57
CA ILE A 65 -1.26 3.24 -4.16
C ILE A 65 -2.60 3.00 -3.43
N ILE A 66 -3.32 1.95 -3.84
CA ILE A 66 -4.61 1.52 -3.28
C ILE A 66 -4.53 0.05 -2.80
N GLY A 67 -5.64 -0.52 -2.32
CA GLY A 67 -5.68 -1.84 -1.68
C GLY A 67 -5.81 -1.70 -0.17
N TRP A 68 -7.01 -1.88 0.38
CA TRP A 68 -7.24 -1.68 1.81
C TRP A 68 -7.30 -2.95 2.64
N ASP A 69 -7.35 -4.13 2.03
CA ASP A 69 -7.20 -5.38 2.74
C ASP A 69 -5.81 -5.97 2.49
N ALA A 70 -5.12 -6.33 3.56
CA ALA A 70 -3.81 -6.96 3.48
C ALA A 70 -3.63 -8.04 4.55
N TYR A 71 -2.84 -9.04 4.21
CA TYR A 71 -2.23 -10.01 5.12
C TYR A 71 -0.72 -10.01 4.92
N GLY A 72 0.04 -10.05 6.01
CA GLY A 72 1.50 -10.04 5.93
C GLY A 72 2.20 -10.17 7.27
N THR A 73 3.50 -9.91 7.25
CA THR A 73 4.39 -10.01 8.41
C THR A 73 4.93 -8.63 8.80
N VAL A 74 4.88 -8.29 10.08
CA VAL A 74 5.46 -7.04 10.60
C VAL A 74 6.99 -7.09 10.46
N THR A 75 7.57 -6.08 9.81
CA THR A 75 9.03 -5.94 9.57
C THR A 75 9.67 -4.77 10.32
N ALA A 76 8.87 -3.80 10.76
CA ALA A 76 9.30 -2.72 11.64
C ALA A 76 8.08 -2.18 12.40
N VAL A 77 8.33 -1.57 13.55
CA VAL A 77 7.30 -0.93 14.39
C VAL A 77 7.77 0.48 14.75
N GLY A 78 6.83 1.40 14.88
CA GLY A 78 7.09 2.73 15.44
C GLY A 78 7.42 2.64 16.93
N ASP A 79 8.08 3.67 17.44
CA ASP A 79 8.61 3.79 18.80
C ASP A 79 7.54 3.83 19.91
N GLN A 80 6.27 4.05 19.56
CA GLN A 80 5.15 4.05 20.50
C GLN A 80 4.27 2.78 20.35
N THR A 81 4.65 1.84 19.50
CA THR A 81 3.88 0.60 19.28
C THR A 81 4.02 -0.35 20.48
N SER A 82 2.90 -0.86 20.98
CA SER A 82 2.87 -1.80 22.12
C SER A 82 2.12 -3.11 21.86
N LEU A 83 1.27 -3.16 20.83
CA LEU A 83 0.38 -4.31 20.57
C LEU A 83 0.97 -5.35 19.62
N PHE A 84 2.03 -5.00 18.88
CA PHE A 84 2.63 -5.84 17.87
C PHE A 84 4.15 -5.74 17.92
N LYS A 85 4.83 -6.77 17.43
CA LYS A 85 6.28 -6.82 17.28
C LYS A 85 6.69 -7.33 15.90
N VAL A 86 7.95 -7.09 15.54
CA VAL A 86 8.55 -7.65 14.31
C VAL A 86 8.40 -9.17 14.31
N GLY A 87 8.00 -9.72 13.17
CA GLY A 87 7.73 -11.15 12.97
C GLY A 87 6.27 -11.56 13.16
N ASP A 88 5.42 -10.71 13.78
CA ASP A 88 4.00 -11.02 13.92
C ASP A 88 3.31 -11.08 12.56
N LYS A 89 2.40 -12.05 12.40
CA LYS A 89 1.50 -12.14 11.25
C LYS A 89 0.24 -11.33 11.53
N VAL A 90 -0.10 -10.42 10.62
CA VAL A 90 -1.22 -9.51 10.77
C VAL A 90 -2.11 -9.54 9.53
N TYR A 91 -3.40 -9.31 9.73
CA TYR A 91 -4.35 -8.95 8.68
C TYR A 91 -5.06 -7.68 9.12
N TYR A 92 -5.38 -6.80 8.18
CA TYR A 92 -6.05 -5.54 8.48
C TYR A 92 -6.81 -4.98 7.29
N ALA A 93 -7.89 -4.25 7.60
CA ALA A 93 -8.49 -3.29 6.71
C ALA A 93 -7.91 -1.90 7.04
N GLY A 94 -7.09 -1.34 6.14
CA GLY A 94 -6.45 -0.05 6.32
C GLY A 94 -7.43 1.12 6.20
N SER A 95 -6.91 2.35 6.35
CA SER A 95 -7.70 3.57 6.13
C SER A 95 -7.59 4.03 4.68
N PHE A 96 -8.73 4.32 4.02
CA PHE A 96 -8.75 4.95 2.68
C PHE A 96 -8.12 6.35 2.60
N LYS A 97 -7.83 6.94 3.76
CA LYS A 97 -7.12 8.22 3.88
C LYS A 97 -5.60 8.06 3.92
N ARG A 98 -5.08 6.84 4.15
CA ARG A 98 -3.65 6.53 4.24
C ARG A 98 -3.24 5.64 3.07
N PRO A 99 -1.97 5.70 2.61
CA PRO A 99 -1.47 4.76 1.62
C PRO A 99 -1.60 3.33 2.13
N ALA A 100 -1.95 2.40 1.24
CA ALA A 100 -1.77 0.99 1.48
C ALA A 100 -0.26 0.71 1.58
N VAL A 101 0.30 0.66 2.79
CA VAL A 101 1.73 0.40 2.95
C VAL A 101 1.97 -1.07 2.60
N THR A 102 2.43 -1.29 1.37
CA THR A 102 2.78 -2.60 0.83
C THR A 102 4.29 -2.66 0.71
N VAL A 103 4.97 -3.43 1.56
CA VAL A 103 6.37 -3.80 1.31
C VAL A 103 6.37 -5.17 0.65
N ASN A 104 6.63 -5.23 -0.65
CA ASN A 104 7.01 -6.48 -1.31
C ASN A 104 8.53 -6.46 -1.50
N ASN A 105 9.25 -7.21 -0.67
CA ASN A 105 10.69 -7.38 -0.78
C ASN A 105 10.93 -8.66 -1.57
N SER A 106 11.05 -8.55 -2.91
CA SER A 106 11.65 -9.65 -3.68
C SER A 106 13.12 -9.69 -3.32
N SER A 107 13.57 -10.83 -2.80
CA SER A 107 14.98 -11.18 -2.66
C SER A 107 15.74 -10.98 -3.96
#